data_AF-A0A7C5UNW3-F1
#
_entry.id   AF-A0A7C5UNW3-F1
#
_cell.length_a   1.000
_cell.length_b   1.000
_cell.length_c   1.000
_cell.angle_alpha   90.00
_cell.angle_beta   90.00
_cell.angle_gamma   90.00
#
_symmetry.space_group_name_H-M   'P 1'
#
loop_
_entity.id
_entity.type
_entity.pdbx_description
1 polymer ?
#
loop_
_entity_poly.entity_id
_entity_poly.type
_entity_poly.pdbx_seq_one_letter_code
_entity_poly.pdbx_strand_id
1 'polypeptide(L)'
;MAILLLAGAVLFNLVALWPEVALEAPVLNDDTLHLALVGRTVEALERGEDPTDFWVPDFVQGYPLFHHYQHLPHLATALLYRGLGGTLPLRTLYDLIRYLLLCTFPLSLYWAGRRLGFRASAAALAGLL
;
A
#
# COMPACT_ATOMS: atom_id res chain seq x y z
N MET A 1 -19.29 21.49 -4.77
CA MET A 1 -18.35 21.86 -3.69
C MET A 1 -17.59 20.67 -3.14
N ALA A 2 -18.23 19.70 -2.47
CA ALA A 2 -17.53 18.53 -1.88
C ALA A 2 -16.63 17.75 -2.87
N ILE A 3 -17.14 17.48 -4.08
CA ILE A 3 -16.36 16.79 -5.13
C ILE A 3 -15.11 17.58 -5.53
N LEU A 4 -15.22 18.91 -5.66
CA LEU A 4 -14.09 19.77 -6.02
C LEU A 4 -13.03 19.78 -4.91
N LEU A 5 -13.44 19.78 -3.65
CA LEU A 5 -12.50 19.69 -2.52
C LEU A 5 -11.75 18.36 -2.54
N LEU A 6 -12.45 17.24 -2.73
CA LEU A 6 -11.82 15.92 -2.78
C LEU A 6 -10.91 15.75 -3.99
N ALA A 7 -11.37 16.17 -5.17
CA ALA A 7 -10.56 16.13 -6.39
C ALA A 7 -9.31 17.01 -6.23
N GLY A 8 -9.45 18.19 -5.62
CA GLY A 8 -8.33 19.07 -5.30
C GLY A 8 -7.34 18.42 -4.33
N ALA A 9 -7.82 17.74 -3.28
CA ALA A 9 -6.96 17.03 -2.32
C ALA A 9 -6.20 15.88 -2.95
N VAL A 10 -6.89 15.04 -3.74
CA VAL A 10 -6.26 13.93 -4.46
C VAL A 10 -5.24 14.45 -5.46
N LEU A 11 -5.59 15.49 -6.24
CA LEU A 11 -4.66 16.10 -7.19
C LEU A 11 -3.44 16.73 -6.49
N PHE A 12 -3.66 17.41 -5.37
CA PHE A 12 -2.58 17.96 -4.57
C PHE A 12 -1.63 16.86 -4.10
N ASN A 13 -2.15 15.76 -3.55
CA ASN A 13 -1.32 14.64 -3.12
C ASN A 13 -0.59 13.97 -4.29
N LEU A 14 -1.26 13.79 -5.43
CA LEU A 14 -0.62 13.25 -6.64
C LEU A 14 0.57 14.10 -7.05
N VAL A 15 0.44 15.43 -7.07
CA VAL A 15 1.55 16.33 -7.46
C VAL A 15 2.63 16.37 -6.38
N ALA A 16 2.25 16.50 -5.10
CA ALA A 16 3.18 16.67 -4.00
C ALA A 16 4.00 15.40 -3.71
N LEU A 17 3.39 14.23 -3.83
CA LEU A 17 4.01 12.93 -3.56
C LEU A 17 4.59 12.27 -4.83
N TRP A 18 4.46 12.87 -6.01
CA TRP A 18 5.04 12.35 -7.24
C TRP A 18 6.54 11.99 -7.15
N PRO A 19 7.38 12.77 -6.44
CA PRO A 19 8.80 12.42 -6.29
C PRO A 19 9.06 11.04 -5.67
N GLU A 20 8.14 10.54 -4.83
CA GLU A 20 8.26 9.22 -4.16
C GLU A 20 8.26 8.04 -5.14
N VAL A 21 7.71 8.23 -6.34
CA VAL A 21 7.66 7.20 -7.40
C VAL A 21 8.47 7.58 -8.64
N ALA A 22 8.79 8.86 -8.80
CA ALA A 22 9.51 9.37 -9.96
C ALA A 22 11.04 9.38 -9.77
N LEU A 23 11.50 9.45 -8.53
CA LEU A 23 12.93 9.47 -8.19
C LEU A 23 13.32 8.15 -7.52
N GLU A 24 14.44 7.59 -7.95
CA GLU A 24 14.96 6.37 -7.35
C GLU A 24 15.62 6.70 -6.00
N ALA A 25 14.89 6.45 -4.91
CA ALA A 25 15.42 6.53 -3.56
C ALA A 25 15.83 5.14 -3.05
N PRO A 26 16.80 5.02 -2.12
CA PRO A 26 17.08 3.78 -1.42
C PRO A 26 15.86 3.30 -0.61
N VAL A 27 15.64 1.98 -0.56
CA VAL A 27 14.65 1.36 0.31
C VAL A 27 15.24 1.31 1.73
N LEU A 28 14.67 2.08 2.66
CA LEU A 28 15.19 2.23 4.02
C LEU A 28 14.20 1.71 5.06
N ASN A 29 14.72 1.28 6.22
CA ASN A 29 13.95 0.92 7.40
C ASN A 29 12.88 -0.16 7.11
N ASP A 30 11.66 0.07 7.56
CA ASP A 30 10.56 -0.88 7.46
C ASP A 30 10.15 -1.15 6.01
N ASP A 31 10.43 -0.26 5.05
CA ASP A 31 10.16 -0.56 3.64
C ASP A 31 10.99 -1.76 3.15
N THR A 32 12.22 -1.92 3.65
CA THR A 32 13.05 -3.07 3.29
C THR A 32 12.41 -4.36 3.79
N LEU A 33 11.89 -4.33 5.02
CA LEU A 33 11.13 -5.43 5.62
C LEU A 33 9.88 -5.74 4.79
N HIS A 34 9.05 -4.75 4.52
CA HIS A 34 7.78 -4.93 3.81
C HIS A 34 7.98 -5.42 2.38
N LEU A 35 8.93 -4.84 1.63
CA LEU A 35 9.23 -5.27 0.26
C LEU A 35 9.78 -6.71 0.22
N ALA A 36 10.66 -7.07 1.16
CA ALA A 36 11.17 -8.44 1.26
C ALA A 36 10.05 -9.46 1.56
N LEU A 37 9.10 -9.10 2.43
CA LEU A 37 7.96 -9.97 2.74
C LEU A 37 6.99 -10.13 1.57
N VAL A 38 6.75 -9.06 0.79
CA VAL A 38 6.01 -9.18 -0.47
C VAL A 38 6.74 -10.14 -1.41
N GLY A 39 8.06 -9.98 -1.58
CA GLY A 39 8.88 -10.87 -2.41
C GLY A 39 8.79 -12.33 -1.98
N ARG A 40 8.96 -12.60 -0.68
CA ARG A 40 8.84 -13.95 -0.13
C ARG A 40 7.44 -14.54 -0.28
N THR A 41 6.39 -13.70 -0.21
CA THR A 41 5.01 -14.10 -0.47
C THR A 41 4.80 -14.46 -1.94
N VAL A 42 5.39 -13.70 -2.87
CA VAL A 42 5.39 -14.04 -4.31
C VAL A 42 6.08 -15.39 -4.52
N GLU A 43 7.24 -15.62 -3.91
CA GLU A 43 7.94 -16.91 -3.99
C GLU A 43 7.11 -18.07 -3.41
N ALA A 44 6.42 -17.86 -2.28
CA ALA A 44 5.54 -18.87 -1.69
C ALA A 44 4.44 -19.26 -2.69
N LEU A 45 3.80 -18.27 -3.31
CA LEU A 45 2.79 -18.47 -4.36
C LEU A 45 3.35 -19.16 -5.62
N GLU A 46 4.63 -18.96 -5.96
CA GLU A 46 5.28 -19.61 -7.11
C GLU A 46 5.64 -21.07 -6.81
N ARG A 47 6.05 -21.36 -5.58
CA ARG A 47 6.43 -22.70 -5.12
C ARG A 47 5.24 -23.55 -4.67
N GLY A 48 4.04 -22.98 -4.59
CA GLY A 48 2.85 -23.67 -4.07
C GLY A 48 2.87 -23.88 -2.56
N GLU A 49 3.63 -23.06 -1.84
CA GLU A 49 3.63 -22.99 -0.38
C GLU A 49 2.39 -22.23 0.13
N ASP A 50 2.12 -22.29 1.44
CA ASP A 50 1.14 -21.40 2.06
C ASP A 50 1.67 -19.95 2.04
N PRO A 51 1.02 -19.01 1.35
CA PRO A 51 1.50 -17.63 1.24
C PRO A 51 1.25 -16.80 2.51
N THR A 52 0.61 -17.39 3.52
CA THR A 52 0.37 -16.78 4.84
C THR A 52 1.17 -17.47 5.96
N ASP A 53 1.81 -18.60 5.68
CA ASP A 53 2.56 -19.39 6.64
C ASP A 53 3.88 -19.91 6.04
N PHE A 54 4.87 -19.01 5.95
CA PHE A 54 6.20 -19.34 5.49
C PHE A 54 7.29 -18.88 6.47
N TRP A 55 8.42 -19.59 6.42
CA TRP A 55 9.64 -19.21 7.12
C TRP A 55 10.37 -18.10 6.36
N VAL A 56 10.78 -17.04 7.07
CA VAL A 56 11.65 -15.98 6.53
C VAL A 56 13.08 -16.27 7.00
N PRO A 57 13.96 -16.79 6.13
CA PRO A 57 15.27 -17.31 6.55
C PRO A 57 16.25 -16.22 6.98
N ASP A 58 16.20 -15.06 6.34
CA ASP A 58 17.23 -14.01 6.51
C ASP A 58 17.01 -13.13 7.74
N PHE A 59 15.88 -13.27 8.43
CA PHE A 59 15.53 -12.42 9.58
C PHE A 59 15.79 -13.15 10.88
N VAL A 60 16.67 -12.59 11.72
CA VAL A 60 16.92 -13.10 13.08
C VAL A 60 17.29 -14.59 13.09
N GLN A 61 18.08 -15.04 12.10
CA GLN A 61 18.44 -16.45 11.86
C GLN A 61 17.26 -17.36 11.46
N GLY A 62 16.14 -16.77 11.06
CA GLY A 62 14.92 -17.43 10.66
C GLY A 62 13.74 -17.09 11.57
N TYR A 63 12.61 -16.67 10.99
CA TYR A 63 11.42 -16.33 11.79
C TYR A 63 10.10 -16.53 11.02
N PRO A 64 9.02 -17.05 11.64
CA PRO A 64 7.71 -17.19 11.03
C PRO A 64 6.92 -15.88 11.20
N LEU A 65 7.36 -14.81 10.52
CA LEU A 65 6.93 -13.44 10.82
C LEU A 65 5.41 -13.23 10.71
N PHE A 66 4.74 -13.91 9.77
CA PHE A 66 3.30 -13.74 9.55
C PHE A 66 2.41 -14.31 10.67
N HIS A 67 2.96 -15.07 11.62
CA HIS A 67 2.27 -15.44 12.86
C HIS A 67 2.19 -14.29 13.87
N HIS A 68 3.11 -13.33 13.73
CA HIS A 68 3.29 -12.24 14.69
C HIS A 68 3.09 -10.85 14.06
N TYR A 69 2.90 -10.79 12.74
CA TYR A 69 2.79 -9.56 11.98
C TYR A 69 1.63 -9.61 10.99
N GLN A 70 1.12 -8.43 10.62
CA GLN A 70 0.01 -8.28 9.70
C GLN A 70 0.44 -8.68 8.29
N HIS A 71 -0.16 -9.75 7.74
CA HIS A 71 0.21 -10.32 6.43
C HIS A 71 -0.72 -9.92 5.29
N LEU A 72 -1.92 -9.39 5.58
CA LEU A 72 -2.91 -9.05 4.55
C LEU A 72 -2.40 -8.05 3.50
N PRO A 73 -1.69 -6.96 3.86
CA PRO A 73 -1.15 -6.05 2.87
C PRO A 73 -0.16 -6.74 1.93
N HIS A 74 0.72 -7.60 2.47
CA HIS A 74 1.73 -8.30 1.68
C HIS A 74 1.12 -9.31 0.71
N LEU A 75 0.13 -10.08 1.19
CA LEU A 75 -0.61 -11.02 0.36
C LEU A 75 -1.38 -10.30 -0.76
N ALA A 76 -2.07 -9.20 -0.45
CA ALA A 76 -2.80 -8.42 -1.44
C ALA A 76 -1.86 -7.86 -2.53
N THR A 77 -0.71 -7.31 -2.13
CA THR A 77 0.30 -6.80 -3.07
C THR A 77 0.90 -7.92 -3.92
N ALA A 78 1.21 -9.09 -3.33
CA ALA A 78 1.75 -10.25 -4.05
C ALA A 78 0.75 -10.82 -5.07
N LEU A 79 -0.54 -10.93 -4.70
CA LEU A 79 -1.60 -11.36 -5.60
C LEU A 79 -1.81 -10.38 -6.75
N LEU A 80 -1.77 -9.07 -6.49
CA LEU A 80 -1.84 -8.05 -7.54
C LEU A 80 -0.64 -8.16 -8.48
N TYR A 81 0.57 -8.32 -7.94
CA TYR A 81 1.79 -8.50 -8.72
C TYR A 81 1.69 -9.70 -9.68
N ARG A 82 1.26 -10.85 -9.14
CA ARG A 82 1.04 -12.08 -9.92
C ARG A 82 -0.08 -11.92 -10.94
N GLY A 83 -1.19 -11.26 -10.58
CA GLY A 83 -2.32 -10.99 -11.46
C GLY A 83 -1.98 -10.06 -12.63
N LEU A 84 -1.03 -9.14 -12.43
CA LEU A 84 -0.45 -8.29 -13.48
C LEU A 84 0.62 -9.01 -14.33
N GLY A 85 0.88 -10.29 -14.06
CA GLY A 85 1.84 -11.11 -14.80
C GLY A 85 3.30 -10.67 -14.65
N GLY A 86 3.64 -9.93 -13.59
CA GLY A 86 5.01 -9.42 -13.39
C GLY A 86 5.46 -8.41 -14.45
N THR A 87 4.51 -7.74 -15.13
CA THR A 87 4.80 -6.76 -16.19
C THR A 87 5.58 -5.54 -15.72
N LEU A 88 5.51 -5.23 -14.41
CA LEU A 88 6.28 -4.18 -13.75
C LEU A 88 7.24 -4.82 -12.75
N PRO A 89 8.37 -4.18 -12.41
CA PRO A 89 9.20 -4.60 -11.28
C PRO A 89 8.38 -4.59 -9.98
N LEU A 90 8.62 -5.56 -9.09
CA LEU A 90 7.86 -5.70 -7.84
C LEU A 90 7.94 -4.42 -6.98
N ARG A 91 9.14 -3.84 -6.90
CA ARG A 91 9.38 -2.58 -6.22
C ARG A 91 8.51 -1.44 -6.76
N THR A 92 8.43 -1.30 -8.09
CA THR A 92 7.62 -0.26 -8.74
C THR A 92 6.15 -0.42 -8.36
N LEU A 93 5.63 -1.65 -8.37
CA LEU A 93 4.25 -1.89 -7.94
C LEU A 93 4.04 -1.56 -6.45
N TYR A 94 4.98 -1.96 -5.58
CA TYR A 94 4.95 -1.65 -4.15
C TYR A 94 4.88 -0.13 -3.90
N ASP A 95 5.76 0.64 -4.53
CA ASP A 95 5.80 2.09 -4.39
C ASP A 95 4.54 2.77 -4.96
N LEU A 96 4.04 2.30 -6.12
CA LEU A 96 2.79 2.79 -6.72
C LEU A 96 1.57 2.54 -5.82
N ILE A 97 1.46 1.38 -5.19
CA ILE A 97 0.36 1.07 -4.28
C ILE A 97 0.37 2.05 -3.11
N ARG A 98 1.51 2.24 -2.46
CA ARG A 98 1.65 3.17 -1.34
C ARG A 98 1.32 4.60 -1.75
N TYR A 99 1.86 5.05 -2.88
CA TYR A 99 1.59 6.37 -3.44
C TYR A 99 0.10 6.58 -3.70
N LEU A 100 -0.59 5.63 -4.36
CA LEU A 100 -2.02 5.73 -4.64
C LEU A 100 -2.87 5.70 -3.36
N LEU A 101 -2.50 4.89 -2.37
CA LEU A 101 -3.18 4.84 -1.08
C LEU A 101 -3.09 6.20 -0.36
N LEU A 102 -1.92 6.82 -0.32
CA LEU A 102 -1.74 8.15 0.27
C LEU A 102 -2.50 9.23 -0.52
N CYS A 103 -2.44 9.16 -1.86
CA CYS A 103 -3.15 10.12 -2.71
C CYS A 103 -4.67 10.04 -2.56
N THR A 104 -5.20 8.82 -2.36
CA THR A 104 -6.64 8.59 -2.25
C THR A 104 -7.16 8.53 -0.80
N PHE A 105 -6.28 8.64 0.19
CA PHE A 105 -6.65 8.65 1.61
C PHE A 105 -7.77 9.65 1.99
N PRO A 106 -7.83 10.88 1.42
CA PRO A 106 -8.96 11.80 1.62
C PRO A 106 -10.34 11.20 1.35
N LEU A 107 -10.44 10.26 0.41
CA LEU A 107 -11.70 9.61 0.04
C LEU A 107 -12.20 8.70 1.17
N SER A 108 -11.28 8.02 1.86
CA SER A 108 -11.59 7.18 3.03
C SER A 108 -12.15 8.01 4.18
N LEU A 109 -11.56 9.19 4.45
CA LEU A 109 -12.04 10.12 5.47
C LEU A 109 -13.42 10.69 5.13
N TYR A 110 -13.62 11.08 3.86
CA TYR A 110 -14.93 11.50 3.38
C TYR A 110 -15.97 10.40 3.58
N TRP A 111 -15.65 9.17 3.15
CA TRP A 111 -16.56 8.04 3.27
C TRP A 111 -16.93 7.76 4.72
N ALA A 112 -15.95 7.74 5.63
CA ALA A 112 -16.17 7.60 7.07
C ALA A 112 -17.07 8.73 7.62
N GLY A 113 -16.78 10.00 7.28
CA GLY A 113 -17.61 11.13 7.70
C GLY A 113 -19.05 11.05 7.19
N ARG A 114 -19.26 10.57 5.97
CA ARG A 114 -20.61 10.32 5.44
C ARG A 114 -21.34 9.22 6.20
N ARG A 115 -20.64 8.15 6.60
CA ARG A 115 -21.21 7.06 7.44
C ARG A 115 -21.55 7.53 8.84
N LEU A 116 -20.83 8.51 9.38
CA LEU A 116 -21.09 9.14 10.68
C LEU A 116 -22.18 10.23 10.64
N GLY A 117 -22.77 10.50 9.47
CA GLY A 117 -23.87 11.45 9.32
C GLY A 117 -23.44 12.91 9.08
N PHE A 118 -22.15 13.20 8.92
CA PHE A 118 -21.69 14.56 8.61
C PHE A 118 -22.18 15.02 7.25
N ARG A 119 -22.67 16.26 7.14
CA ARG A 119 -22.98 16.88 5.84
C ARG A 119 -21.79 16.76 4.87
N ALA A 120 -22.08 16.65 3.57
CA ALA A 120 -21.07 16.37 2.55
C ALA A 120 -19.89 17.38 2.56
N SER A 121 -20.15 18.67 2.84
CA SER A 121 -19.09 19.67 2.97
C SER A 121 -18.19 19.47 4.18
N ALA A 122 -18.75 19.08 5.33
CA ALA A 122 -17.98 18.81 6.54
C ALA A 122 -17.12 17.54 6.38
N ALA A 123 -17.70 16.48 5.79
CA ALA A 123 -16.96 15.26 5.48
C ALA A 123 -15.83 15.52 4.46
N ALA A 124 -16.05 16.37 3.46
CA ALA A 124 -15.03 16.69 2.46
C ALA A 124 -13.90 17.54 3.04
N LEU A 125 -14.21 18.51 3.93
CA LEU A 125 -13.21 19.29 4.66
C LEU A 125 -12.37 18.41 5.59
N ALA A 126 -12.98 17.41 6.24
CA ALA A 126 -12.24 16.45 7.06
C ALA A 126 -11.21 15.65 6.25
N GLY A 127 -11.49 15.39 4.97
CA GLY A 127 -10.54 14.74 4.06
C GLY A 127 -9.38 15.63 3.60
N LEU A 128 -9.38 16.93 3.91
CA LEU A 128 -8.29 17.85 3.61
C LEU A 128 -7.24 17.94 4.73
N LEU A 129 -7.55 17.39 5.92
CA LEU A 129 -6.64 17.29 7.07
C LEU A 129 -5.69 16.11 6.87
#